data_AF-A0A934VPJ7-F1
#
_entry.id   AF-A0A934VPJ7-F1
#
_cell.length_a   1.000
_cell.length_b   1.000
_cell.length_c   1.000
_cell.angle_alpha   90.00
_cell.angle_beta   90.00
_cell.angle_gamma   90.00
#
_symmetry.space_group_name_H-M   'P 1'
#
loop_
_entity.id
_entity.type
_entity.pdbx_description
1 polymer ?
#
loop_
_entity_poly.entity_id
_entity_poly.type
_entity_poly.pdbx_seq_one_letter_code
_entity_poly.pdbx_strand_id
1 'polypeptide(L)'
;MFTKRKIRLLEEKALEHKSWLDSMAAETEEIKLTQYAEILRIKNSKNLNWDNLFQDEESREIFFQLLLHRQFIGYHAEELRRCTFDILKLKGKAPNALDKRQYSEAIEHGVADQSMRILRDQLMKELKDDLFRFENEY
;
A
#
# COMPACT_ATOMS: atom_id res chain seq x y z
N MET A 1 2.63 32.45 -16.16
CA MET A 1 3.92 31.73 -16.19
C MET A 1 4.09 30.77 -15.00
N PHE A 2 3.66 31.13 -13.79
CA PHE A 2 3.77 30.31 -12.57
C PHE A 2 3.02 28.96 -12.60
N THR A 3 1.84 28.88 -13.21
CA THR A 3 1.03 27.64 -13.26
C THR A 3 1.74 26.51 -14.01
N LYS A 4 2.41 26.80 -15.13
CA LYS A 4 3.16 25.80 -15.89
C LYS A 4 4.35 25.24 -15.10
N ARG A 5 5.10 26.11 -14.41
CA ARG A 5 6.20 25.71 -13.53
C ARG A 5 5.71 24.84 -12.37
N LYS A 6 4.59 25.20 -11.74
CA LYS A 6 3.99 24.44 -10.64
C LYS A 6 3.51 23.05 -11.09
N ILE A 7 2.85 22.96 -12.24
CA ILE A 7 2.43 21.67 -12.82
C ILE A 7 3.65 20.79 -13.07
N ARG A 8 4.73 21.32 -13.68
CA ARG A 8 5.94 20.55 -13.93
C ARG A 8 6.56 19.97 -12.65
N LEU A 9 6.66 20.77 -11.59
CA LEU A 9 7.20 20.28 -10.30
C LEU A 9 6.33 19.17 -9.69
N LEU A 10 5.00 19.27 -9.82
CA LEU A 10 4.09 18.21 -9.37
C LEU A 10 4.21 16.95 -10.23
N GLU A 11 4.43 17.08 -11.54
CA GLU A 11 4.65 15.97 -12.45
C GLU A 11 5.99 15.26 -12.16
N GLU A 12 7.06 16.01 -11.87
CA GLU A 12 8.35 15.46 -11.41
C GLU A 12 8.19 14.72 -10.07
N LYS A 13 7.51 15.31 -9.09
CA LYS A 13 7.20 14.67 -7.79
C LYS A 13 6.37 13.40 -7.97
N ALA A 14 5.34 13.44 -8.81
CA ALA A 14 4.53 12.25 -9.12
C ALA A 14 5.37 11.14 -9.76
N LEU A 15 6.28 11.48 -10.66
CA LEU A 15 7.18 10.51 -11.29
C LEU A 15 8.11 9.84 -10.26
N GLU A 16 8.63 10.61 -9.30
CA GLU A 16 9.46 10.09 -8.21
C GLU A 16 8.69 9.10 -7.34
N HIS A 17 7.48 9.47 -6.85
CA HIS A 17 6.66 8.56 -6.05
C HIS A 17 6.25 7.31 -6.82
N LYS A 18 5.97 7.44 -8.13
CA LYS A 18 5.70 6.29 -8.99
C LYS A 18 6.92 5.36 -9.08
N SER A 19 8.11 5.91 -9.33
CA SER A 19 9.33 5.09 -9.42
C SER A 19 9.60 4.33 -8.12
N TRP A 20 9.34 4.96 -6.97
CA TRP A 20 9.41 4.31 -5.67
C TRP A 20 8.40 3.17 -5.54
N LEU A 21 7.14 3.38 -5.95
CA LEU A 21 6.11 2.33 -5.94
C LEU A 21 6.47 1.15 -6.84
N ASP A 22 6.97 1.40 -8.04
CA ASP A 22 7.33 0.36 -9.00
C ASP A 22 8.52 -0.48 -8.48
N SER A 23 9.54 0.16 -7.90
CA SER A 23 10.68 -0.54 -7.27
C SER A 23 10.24 -1.31 -6.04
N MET A 24 9.52 -0.65 -5.13
CA MET A 24 9.07 -1.27 -3.90
C MET A 24 8.12 -2.42 -4.19
N ALA A 25 7.17 -2.31 -5.12
CA ALA A 25 6.24 -3.41 -5.43
C ALA A 25 6.98 -4.68 -5.89
N ALA A 26 8.06 -4.54 -6.65
CA ALA A 26 8.90 -5.67 -7.06
C ALA A 26 9.63 -6.29 -5.86
N GLU A 27 10.19 -5.48 -4.97
CA GLU A 27 10.91 -5.91 -3.77
C GLU A 27 9.95 -6.40 -2.66
N THR A 28 8.71 -5.91 -2.64
CA THR A 28 7.72 -6.16 -1.58
C THR A 28 7.38 -7.64 -1.51
N GLU A 29 7.18 -8.29 -2.66
CA GLU A 29 6.74 -9.68 -2.65
C GLU A 29 7.84 -10.61 -2.10
N GLU A 30 9.09 -10.37 -2.46
CA GLU A 30 10.24 -11.12 -1.96
C GLU A 30 10.50 -10.85 -0.47
N ILE A 31 10.49 -9.58 -0.05
CA ILE A 31 10.64 -9.18 1.36
C ILE A 31 9.50 -9.77 2.19
N LYS A 32 8.26 -9.69 1.69
CA LYS A 32 7.07 -10.26 2.34
C LYS A 32 7.23 -11.77 2.53
N LEU A 33 7.55 -12.51 1.46
CA LEU A 33 7.72 -13.96 1.54
C LEU A 33 8.83 -14.36 2.52
N THR A 34 9.95 -13.64 2.50
CA THR A 34 11.07 -13.86 3.42
C THR A 34 10.67 -13.60 4.86
N GLN A 35 10.01 -12.47 5.14
CA GLN A 35 9.56 -12.12 6.48
C GLN A 35 8.47 -13.06 7.02
N TYR A 36 7.54 -13.52 6.18
CA TYR A 36 6.57 -14.57 6.57
C TYR A 36 7.25 -15.91 6.86
N ALA A 37 8.21 -16.32 6.03
CA ALA A 37 8.97 -17.54 6.28
C ALA A 37 9.67 -17.47 7.65
N GLU A 38 10.19 -16.30 8.00
CA GLU A 38 10.88 -16.09 9.27
C GLU A 38 9.95 -16.09 10.48
N ILE A 39 8.76 -15.49 10.36
CA ILE A 39 7.70 -15.61 11.38
C ILE A 39 7.32 -17.08 11.57
N LEU A 40 7.14 -17.84 10.48
CA LEU A 40 6.81 -19.26 10.56
C LEU A 40 7.95 -20.09 11.18
N ARG A 41 9.21 -19.76 10.87
CA ARG A 41 10.37 -20.41 11.49
C ARG A 41 10.37 -20.20 13.00
N ILE A 42 10.16 -18.97 13.47
CA ILE A 42 10.11 -18.63 14.89
C ILE A 42 8.92 -19.33 15.57
N LYS A 43 7.75 -19.29 14.93
CA LYS A 43 6.54 -19.95 15.41
C LYS A 43 6.78 -21.44 15.66
N ASN A 44 7.42 -22.12 14.70
CA ASN A 44 7.66 -23.56 14.78
C ASN A 44 8.78 -23.91 15.75
N SER A 45 9.88 -23.13 15.77
CA SER A 45 11.03 -23.40 16.63
C SER A 45 10.74 -23.18 18.11
N LYS A 46 9.93 -22.16 18.43
CA LYS A 46 9.50 -21.82 19.79
C LYS A 46 8.16 -22.45 20.17
N ASN A 47 7.55 -23.24 19.28
CA ASN A 47 6.22 -23.84 19.42
C ASN A 47 5.14 -22.83 19.88
N LEU A 48 5.14 -21.65 19.26
CA LEU A 48 4.21 -20.57 19.59
C LEU A 48 2.90 -20.70 18.79
N ASN A 49 1.81 -20.23 19.40
CA ASN A 49 0.57 -19.95 18.69
C ASN A 49 0.63 -18.52 18.10
N TRP A 50 -0.39 -18.15 17.32
CA TRP A 50 -0.44 -16.84 16.67
C TRP A 50 -0.52 -15.68 17.68
N ASP A 51 -1.24 -15.84 18.78
CA ASP A 51 -1.37 -14.80 19.81
C ASP A 51 -0.04 -14.52 20.53
N ASN A 52 0.74 -15.56 20.78
CA ASN A 52 2.02 -15.47 21.47
C ASN A 52 3.14 -14.92 20.57
N LEU A 53 3.01 -15.01 19.24
CA LEU A 53 3.96 -14.40 18.32
C LEU A 53 3.99 -12.87 18.46
N PHE A 54 2.87 -12.22 18.77
CA PHE A 54 2.83 -10.79 19.01
C PHE A 54 3.44 -10.37 20.36
N GLN A 55 3.74 -11.32 21.23
CA GLN A 55 4.42 -11.08 22.50
C GLN A 55 5.93 -11.39 22.43
N ASP A 56 6.34 -12.23 21.47
CA ASP A 56 7.74 -12.56 21.20
C ASP A 56 8.47 -11.39 20.52
N GLU A 57 9.62 -11.00 21.06
CA GLU A 57 10.37 -9.81 20.64
C GLU A 57 10.87 -9.91 19.19
N GLU A 58 11.51 -11.03 18.84
CA GLU A 58 12.03 -11.30 17.49
C GLU A 58 10.90 -11.29 16.44
N SER A 59 9.76 -11.89 16.79
CA SER A 59 8.57 -11.90 15.93
C SER A 59 7.98 -10.50 15.75
N ARG A 60 7.89 -9.70 16.83
CA ARG A 60 7.39 -8.32 16.77
C ARG A 60 8.22 -7.43 15.86
N GLU A 61 9.54 -7.56 15.88
CA GLU A 61 10.42 -6.78 15.00
C GLU A 61 10.11 -7.07 13.52
N ILE A 62 9.92 -8.34 13.17
CA ILE A 62 9.58 -8.74 11.79
C ILE A 62 8.19 -8.23 11.40
N PHE A 63 7.19 -8.33 12.29
CA PHE A 63 5.86 -7.74 12.06
C PHE A 63 5.93 -6.22 11.89
N PHE A 64 6.73 -5.53 12.69
CA PHE A 64 6.90 -4.10 12.58
C PHE A 64 7.51 -3.71 11.22
N GLN A 65 8.51 -4.44 10.74
CA GLN A 65 9.09 -4.23 9.42
C GLN A 65 8.07 -4.47 8.29
N LEU A 66 7.26 -5.53 8.38
CA LEU A 66 6.17 -5.79 7.43
C LEU A 66 5.16 -4.64 7.38
N LEU A 67 4.76 -4.13 8.56
CA LEU A 67 3.80 -3.04 8.68
C LEU A 67 4.37 -1.72 8.15
N LEU A 68 5.62 -1.41 8.47
CA LEU A 68 6.32 -0.24 7.93
C LEU A 68 6.37 -0.30 6.40
N HIS A 69 6.72 -1.45 5.83
CA HIS A 69 6.77 -1.62 4.37
C HIS A 69 5.40 -1.36 3.74
N ARG A 70 4.33 -1.92 4.30
CA ARG A 70 2.96 -1.66 3.83
C ARG A 70 2.58 -0.18 3.95
N GLN A 71 2.94 0.46 5.05
CA GLN A 71 2.68 1.87 5.29
C GLN A 71 3.43 2.76 4.29
N PHE A 72 4.67 2.43 3.93
CA PHE A 72 5.43 3.14 2.91
C PHE A 72 4.76 3.07 1.54
N ILE A 73 4.32 1.88 1.09
CA ILE A 73 3.60 1.76 -0.18
C ILE A 73 2.32 2.60 -0.14
N GLY A 74 1.55 2.52 0.95
CA GLY A 74 0.34 3.33 1.14
C GLY A 74 0.63 4.84 1.07
N TYR A 75 1.71 5.30 1.70
CA TYR A 75 2.15 6.69 1.66
C TYR A 75 2.49 7.15 0.23
N HIS A 76 3.30 6.40 -0.50
CA HIS A 76 3.69 6.78 -1.87
C HIS A 76 2.48 6.76 -2.83
N ALA A 77 1.53 5.84 -2.65
CA ALA A 77 0.30 5.81 -3.43
C ALA A 77 -0.59 7.04 -3.15
N GLU A 78 -0.75 7.42 -1.89
CA GLU A 78 -1.50 8.61 -1.50
C GLU A 78 -0.84 9.91 -1.98
N GLU A 79 0.49 10.02 -1.92
CA GLU A 79 1.21 11.17 -2.46
C GLU A 79 1.09 11.27 -3.98
N LEU A 80 1.12 10.14 -4.70
CA LEU A 80 0.84 10.12 -6.14
C LEU A 80 -0.57 10.64 -6.44
N ARG A 81 -1.57 10.19 -5.68
CA ARG A 81 -2.96 10.66 -5.80
C ARG A 81 -3.06 12.17 -5.58
N ARG A 82 -2.43 12.70 -4.52
CA ARG A 82 -2.41 14.13 -4.19
C ARG A 82 -1.78 14.95 -5.31
N CYS A 83 -0.64 14.51 -5.84
CA CYS A 83 0.02 15.20 -6.96
C CYS A 83 -0.87 15.24 -8.20
N THR A 84 -1.48 14.10 -8.57
CA THR A 84 -2.41 14.02 -9.70
C THR A 84 -3.62 14.95 -9.52
N PHE A 85 -4.21 14.96 -8.31
CA PHE A 85 -5.35 15.83 -8.01
C PHE A 85 -4.99 17.31 -8.13
N ASP A 86 -3.84 17.72 -7.60
CA ASP A 86 -3.37 19.11 -7.68
C ASP A 86 -3.06 19.52 -9.13
N ILE A 87 -2.50 18.61 -9.93
CA ILE A 87 -2.29 18.83 -11.37
C ILE A 87 -3.63 19.06 -12.08
N LEU A 88 -4.63 18.20 -11.84
CA LEU A 88 -5.96 18.32 -12.44
C LEU A 88 -6.65 19.63 -12.01
N LYS A 89 -6.49 20.03 -10.75
CA LYS A 89 -7.00 21.31 -10.23
C LYS A 89 -6.38 22.51 -10.94
N LEU A 90 -5.06 22.50 -11.12
CA LEU A 90 -4.35 23.56 -11.84
C LEU A 90 -4.68 23.58 -13.35
N LYS A 91 -5.08 22.43 -13.92
CA LYS A 91 -5.53 22.30 -15.31
C LYS A 91 -7.03 22.62 -15.49
N GLY A 92 -7.76 22.96 -14.42
CA GLY A 92 -9.20 23.25 -14.47
C GLY A 92 -10.08 22.01 -14.71
N LYS A 93 -9.54 20.82 -14.44
CA LYS A 93 -10.16 19.50 -14.65
C LYS A 93 -10.27 18.70 -13.35
N ALA A 94 -10.25 19.38 -12.19
CA ALA A 94 -10.28 18.68 -10.91
C ALA A 94 -11.62 17.96 -10.70
N PRO A 95 -11.60 16.65 -10.41
CA PRO A 95 -12.78 15.94 -9.94
C PRO A 95 -13.25 16.50 -8.59
N ASN A 96 -14.55 16.43 -8.32
CA ASN A 96 -15.08 16.78 -7.00
C ASN A 96 -14.63 15.72 -5.98
N ALA A 97 -13.90 16.13 -4.94
CA ALA A 97 -13.38 15.22 -3.91
C ALA A 97 -14.49 14.49 -3.12
N LEU A 98 -15.73 15.00 -3.14
CA LEU A 98 -16.90 14.38 -2.52
C LEU A 98 -17.65 13.41 -3.45
N ASP A 99 -17.33 13.41 -4.74
CA ASP A 99 -17.90 12.47 -5.71
C ASP A 99 -16.99 11.24 -5.81
N LYS A 100 -17.46 10.13 -5.22
CA LYS A 100 -16.73 8.85 -5.18
C LYS A 100 -16.29 8.35 -6.57
N ARG A 101 -17.06 8.62 -7.63
CA ARG A 101 -16.79 8.11 -8.98
C ARG A 101 -15.65 8.90 -9.64
N GLN A 102 -15.71 10.22 -9.52
CA GLN A 102 -14.65 11.12 -9.96
C GLN A 102 -13.39 11.02 -9.09
N TYR A 103 -13.56 10.66 -7.81
CA TYR A 103 -12.49 10.34 -6.87
C TYR A 103 -11.76 9.04 -7.25
N SER A 104 -12.49 8.00 -7.64
CA SER A 104 -11.93 6.77 -8.20
C SER A 104 -11.21 7.01 -9.53
N GLU A 105 -11.76 7.84 -10.42
CA GLU A 105 -11.10 8.21 -11.68
C GLU A 105 -9.75 8.92 -11.45
N ALA A 106 -9.56 9.69 -10.37
CA ALA A 106 -8.25 10.28 -10.06
C ALA A 106 -7.19 9.25 -9.63
N ILE A 107 -7.64 8.13 -9.04
CA ILE A 107 -6.81 6.99 -8.66
C ILE A 107 -6.56 6.09 -9.88
N GLU A 108 -7.58 5.85 -10.71
CA GLU A 108 -7.52 5.04 -11.95
C GLU A 108 -6.76 5.75 -13.09
N HIS A 109 -6.78 7.08 -13.14
CA HIS A 109 -5.92 7.89 -14.02
C HIS A 109 -4.52 8.11 -13.45
N GLY A 110 -4.30 7.77 -12.18
CA GLY A 110 -2.98 7.71 -11.57
C GLY A 110 -2.33 6.34 -11.78
N VAL A 111 -1.01 6.33 -11.90
CA VAL A 111 -0.25 5.09 -12.12
C VAL A 111 -0.28 4.12 -10.92
N ALA A 112 -0.85 4.54 -9.79
CA ALA A 112 -1.01 3.72 -8.60
C ALA A 112 -2.19 2.73 -8.65
N ASP A 113 -3.05 2.74 -9.69
CA ASP A 113 -4.18 1.81 -9.79
C ASP A 113 -3.72 0.34 -9.67
N GLN A 114 -2.62 -0.01 -10.31
CA GLN A 114 -2.10 -1.37 -10.27
C GLN A 114 -1.57 -1.76 -8.87
N SER A 115 -0.77 -0.90 -8.23
CA SER A 115 -0.25 -1.14 -6.88
C SER A 115 -1.36 -1.15 -5.83
N MET A 116 -2.34 -0.25 -5.93
CA MET A 116 -3.50 -0.19 -5.05
C MET A 116 -4.42 -1.40 -5.26
N ARG A 117 -4.58 -1.89 -6.49
CA ARG A 117 -5.26 -3.16 -6.75
C ARG A 117 -4.51 -4.33 -6.14
N ILE A 118 -3.19 -4.40 -6.25
CA ILE A 118 -2.39 -5.45 -5.60
C ILE A 118 -2.58 -5.41 -4.08
N LEU A 119 -2.45 -4.25 -3.44
CA LEU A 119 -2.67 -4.12 -1.99
C LEU A 119 -4.10 -4.48 -1.59
N ARG A 120 -5.09 -4.04 -2.37
CA ARG A 120 -6.50 -4.37 -2.14
C ARG A 120 -6.73 -5.87 -2.28
N ASP A 121 -6.20 -6.50 -3.32
CA ASP A 121 -6.40 -7.93 -3.57
C ASP A 121 -5.67 -8.77 -2.52
N GLN A 122 -4.50 -8.33 -2.05
CA GLN A 122 -3.81 -8.89 -0.90
C GLN A 122 -4.66 -8.78 0.37
N LEU A 123 -5.18 -7.59 0.68
CA LEU A 123 -6.08 -7.37 1.83
C LEU A 123 -7.35 -8.23 1.73
N MET A 124 -7.97 -8.32 0.54
CA MET A 124 -9.17 -9.13 0.34
C MET A 124 -8.90 -10.62 0.46
N LYS A 125 -7.69 -11.07 0.12
CA LYS A 125 -7.25 -12.46 0.34
C LYS A 125 -7.04 -12.74 1.81
N GLU A 126 -6.34 -11.85 2.53
CA GLU A 126 -6.18 -11.91 3.99
C GLU A 126 -7.53 -11.95 4.70
N LEU A 127 -8.45 -11.06 4.33
CA LEU A 127 -9.80 -11.00 4.90
C LEU A 127 -10.66 -12.22 4.54
N LYS A 128 -10.50 -12.81 3.34
CA LYS A 128 -11.22 -14.04 2.99
C LYS A 128 -10.75 -15.23 3.80
N ASP A 129 -9.44 -15.34 4.01
CA ASP A 129 -8.87 -16.41 4.83
C ASP A 129 -9.29 -16.27 6.30
N ASP A 130 -9.51 -15.04 6.79
CA ASP A 130 -10.03 -14.76 8.14
C ASP A 130 -11.57 -14.85 8.25
N LEU A 131 -12.33 -14.44 7.24
CA LEU A 131 -13.79 -14.60 7.18
C LEU A 131 -14.19 -16.08 7.16
N PHE A 132 -13.41 -16.91 6.47
CA PHE A 132 -13.63 -18.36 6.45
C PHE A 132 -13.41 -18.98 7.83
N ARG A 133 -12.54 -18.41 8.68
CA ARG A 133 -12.39 -18.85 10.08
C ARG A 133 -13.58 -18.41 10.94
N PHE A 134 -14.07 -17.18 10.75
CA PHE A 134 -15.23 -16.66 11.47
C PHE A 134 -16.53 -17.43 11.17
N GLU A 135 -16.75 -17.87 9.93
CA GLU A 135 -17.93 -18.67 9.54
C GLU A 135 -17.88 -20.13 10.03
N ASN A 136 -16.74 -20.62 10.51
CA ASN A 136 -16.59 -22.00 11.01
C ASN A 136 -16.46 -22.08 12.55
N GLU A 137 -16.43 -20.93 13.24
CA GLU A 137 -16.40 -20.84 14.71
C GLU A 137 -17.75 -20.37 15.32
N TYR A 138 -18.75 -20.05 14.48
CA TYR A 138 -20.12 -19.68 14.87
C TYR A 138 -21.16 -20.40 14.00
#